data_AF-A0A5B7AMS2-F1
#
_entry.id   AF-A0A5B7AMS2-F1
#
_cell.length_a   1.000
_cell.length_b   1.000
_cell.length_c   1.000
_cell.angle_alpha   90.00
_cell.angle_beta   90.00
_cell.angle_gamma   90.00
#
_symmetry.space_group_name_H-M   'P 1'
#
loop_
_entity.id
_entity.type
_entity.pdbx_description
1 polymer ?
#
loop_
_entity_poly.entity_id
_entity_poly.type
_entity_poly.pdbx_seq_one_letter_code
_entity_poly.pdbx_strand_id
1 'polypeptide(L)'
;RALIDVCLRGQCGLFGTGGLIMFDVTSENVTYHLKDVPPVLLLGVIGGIFGSLYNFILEKVLRIYSLINEKGTGYRILLACSISIFTSCLLFGLPWLASCRSCPADATEPCPTIGQSGNYKKFQCSPGHYNDLASLIFNTNDDAIENLFSKK
;
A
#
# COMPACT_ATOMS: atom_id res chain seq x y z
N ARG A 1 25.54 9.52 -5.35
CA ARG A 1 26.06 9.44 -3.96
C ARG A 1 26.21 10.81 -3.32
N ALA A 2 26.97 11.76 -3.91
CA ALA A 2 27.20 13.08 -3.29
C ALA A 2 25.93 13.89 -2.95
N LEU A 3 24.90 13.89 -3.79
CA LEU A 3 23.65 14.63 -3.54
C LEU A 3 22.76 14.00 -2.45
N ILE A 4 22.79 12.65 -2.33
CA ILE A 4 22.02 11.92 -1.31
C ILE A 4 22.63 12.18 0.07
N ASP A 5 23.96 12.18 0.18
CA ASP A 5 24.68 12.50 1.43
C ASP A 5 24.44 13.95 1.90
N VAL A 6 24.31 14.90 0.98
CA VAL A 6 23.99 16.30 1.31
C VAL A 6 22.57 16.42 1.88
N CYS A 7 21.62 15.63 1.37
CA CYS A 7 20.26 15.64 1.88
C CYS A 7 20.10 14.81 3.17
N LEU A 8 20.87 13.73 3.36
CA LEU A 8 20.98 13.00 4.64
C LEU A 8 21.50 13.89 5.79
N ARG A 9 22.25 14.95 5.48
CA ARG A 9 22.70 15.97 6.46
C ARG A 9 21.63 17.01 6.82
N GLY A 10 20.38 16.82 6.40
CA GLY A 10 19.23 17.65 6.79
C GLY A 10 19.13 19.01 6.09
N GLN A 11 19.95 19.27 5.08
CA GLN A 11 20.03 20.59 4.40
C GLN A 11 19.02 20.75 3.25
N CYS A 12 18.18 19.76 3.01
CA CYS A 12 17.50 19.58 1.73
C CYS A 12 15.96 19.68 1.84
N GLY A 13 15.45 20.10 3.01
CA GLY A 13 14.01 20.24 3.26
C GLY A 13 13.25 18.92 3.15
N LEU A 14 11.92 18.96 3.25
CA LEU A 14 11.08 17.76 3.15
C LEU A 14 11.17 17.06 1.77
N PHE A 15 11.64 17.77 0.73
CA PHE A 15 11.84 17.25 -0.62
C PHE A 15 13.23 16.66 -0.86
N GLY A 16 14.13 16.81 0.11
CA GLY A 16 15.50 16.37 0.01
C GLY A 16 15.72 14.90 0.30
N THR A 17 14.78 14.29 1.00
CA THR A 17 14.75 12.86 1.32
C THR A 17 14.25 12.00 0.16
N GLY A 18 14.25 12.55 -1.07
CA GLY A 18 14.09 11.89 -2.36
C GLY A 18 12.71 11.33 -2.69
N GLY A 19 12.29 11.53 -3.95
CA GLY A 19 11.12 10.89 -4.57
C GLY A 19 9.75 11.24 -3.96
N LEU A 20 8.67 10.92 -4.68
CA LEU A 20 7.32 10.78 -4.07
C LEU A 20 7.19 9.44 -3.34
N ILE A 21 8.10 8.49 -3.64
CA ILE A 21 8.18 7.15 -3.07
C ILE A 21 9.66 6.91 -2.76
N MET A 22 10.01 6.62 -1.50
CA MET A 22 11.37 6.29 -1.09
C MET A 22 11.37 4.93 -0.37
N PHE A 23 12.20 4.02 -0.86
CA PHE A 23 12.46 2.76 -0.20
C PHE A 23 13.83 2.86 0.48
N ASP A 24 13.88 2.68 1.79
CA ASP A 24 15.17 2.59 2.49
C ASP A 24 15.79 1.20 2.30
N VAL A 25 16.49 1.04 1.17
CA VAL A 25 17.24 -0.20 0.85
C VAL A 25 18.66 -0.14 1.44
N THR A 26 19.03 0.96 2.09
CA THR A 26 20.41 1.22 2.52
C THR A 26 20.74 0.81 3.94
N SER A 27 19.72 0.55 4.77
CA SER A 27 19.89 0.29 6.20
C SER A 27 20.12 -1.17 6.57
N GLU A 28 19.93 -2.12 5.65
CA GLU A 28 20.13 -3.55 5.92
C GLU A 28 21.04 -4.25 4.90
N ASN A 29 22.04 -5.00 5.42
CA ASN A 29 22.97 -5.79 4.61
C ASN A 29 22.32 -7.11 4.19
N VAL A 30 21.38 -7.06 3.24
CA VAL A 30 20.75 -8.27 2.69
C VAL A 30 21.76 -8.99 1.80
N THR A 31 22.21 -10.16 2.23
CA THR A 31 23.14 -11.01 1.46
C THR A 31 22.34 -11.99 0.61
N TYR A 32 22.49 -11.87 -0.72
CA TYR A 32 21.82 -12.76 -1.67
C TYR A 32 22.75 -13.92 -2.05
N HIS A 33 22.24 -15.15 -2.01
CA HIS A 33 22.96 -16.34 -2.43
C HIS A 33 22.45 -16.83 -3.79
N LEU A 34 23.31 -17.54 -4.54
CA LEU A 34 22.93 -18.17 -5.82
C LEU A 34 21.76 -19.17 -5.67
N LYS A 35 21.56 -19.72 -4.47
CA LYS A 35 20.44 -20.60 -4.13
C LYS A 35 19.08 -19.88 -4.07
N ASP A 36 19.08 -18.55 -3.98
CA ASP A 36 17.85 -17.75 -3.91
C ASP A 36 17.30 -17.39 -5.30
N VAL A 37 18.09 -17.66 -6.36
CA VAL A 37 17.72 -17.38 -7.75
C VAL A 37 16.49 -18.19 -8.21
N PRO A 38 16.38 -19.51 -7.95
CA PRO A 38 15.21 -20.28 -8.39
C PRO A 38 13.88 -19.79 -7.77
N PRO A 39 13.78 -19.50 -6.46
CA PRO A 39 12.59 -18.86 -5.88
C PRO A 39 12.23 -17.51 -6.51
N VAL A 40 13.21 -16.65 -6.81
CA VAL A 40 12.97 -15.35 -7.46
C VAL A 40 12.42 -15.53 -8.88
N LEU A 41 12.96 -16.49 -9.64
CA LEU A 41 12.43 -16.85 -10.96
C LEU A 41 10.99 -17.37 -10.86
N LEU A 42 10.69 -18.21 -9.87
CA LEU A 42 9.33 -18.70 -9.63
C LEU A 42 8.36 -17.55 -9.32
N LEU A 43 8.75 -16.60 -8.47
CA LEU A 43 7.97 -15.39 -8.20
C LEU A 43 7.75 -14.57 -9.48
N GLY A 44 8.76 -14.46 -10.34
CA GLY A 44 8.64 -13.81 -11.65
C GLY A 44 7.62 -14.49 -12.55
N VAL A 45 7.60 -15.82 -12.62
CA VAL A 45 6.60 -16.59 -13.39
C VAL A 45 5.20 -16.39 -12.83
N ILE A 46 5.02 -16.47 -11.51
CA ILE A 46 3.74 -16.25 -10.84
C ILE A 46 3.24 -14.81 -11.10
N GLY A 47 4.13 -13.82 -10.98
CA GLY A 47 3.83 -12.42 -11.29
C GLY A 47 3.44 -12.23 -12.76
N GLY A 48 4.10 -12.91 -13.70
CA GLY A 48 3.73 -12.90 -15.11
C GLY A 48 2.34 -13.48 -15.37
N ILE A 49 2.00 -14.60 -14.72
CA ILE A 49 0.68 -15.21 -14.82
C ILE A 49 -0.39 -14.25 -14.28
N PHE A 50 -0.22 -13.73 -13.05
CA PHE A 50 -1.17 -12.77 -12.47
C PHE A 50 -1.26 -11.46 -13.25
N GLY A 51 -0.14 -10.98 -13.81
CA GLY A 51 -0.11 -9.81 -14.68
C GLY A 51 -0.88 -10.02 -15.98
N SER A 52 -0.74 -11.20 -16.60
CA SER A 52 -1.51 -11.54 -17.81
C SER A 52 -3.01 -11.67 -17.51
N LEU A 53 -3.37 -12.30 -16.39
CA LEU A 53 -4.74 -12.41 -15.91
C LEU A 53 -5.36 -11.04 -15.61
N TYR A 54 -4.60 -10.15 -14.96
CA TYR A 54 -5.03 -8.77 -14.70
C TYR A 54 -5.35 -8.04 -16.00
N ASN A 55 -4.47 -8.12 -16.99
CA ASN A 55 -4.69 -7.49 -18.30
C ASN A 55 -5.93 -8.07 -19.01
N PHE A 56 -6.11 -9.39 -18.97
CA PHE A 56 -7.29 -10.04 -19.54
C PHE A 56 -8.59 -9.53 -18.89
N ILE A 57 -8.64 -9.45 -17.56
CA ILE A 57 -9.80 -8.91 -16.84
C ILE A 57 -9.99 -7.43 -17.19
N LEU A 58 -8.93 -6.64 -17.19
CA LEU A 58 -8.96 -5.21 -17.51
C LEU A 58 -9.53 -4.96 -18.91
N GLU A 59 -9.14 -5.75 -19.90
CA GLU A 59 -9.69 -5.65 -21.27
C GLU A 59 -11.22 -5.85 -21.27
N LYS A 60 -11.72 -6.88 -20.57
CA LYS A 60 -13.17 -7.14 -20.45
C LYS A 60 -13.89 -6.00 -19.75
N VAL A 61 -13.31 -5.49 -18.66
CA VAL A 61 -13.86 -4.35 -17.91
C VAL A 61 -13.93 -3.12 -18.82
N LEU A 62 -12.84 -2.75 -19.50
CA LEU A 62 -12.82 -1.60 -20.40
C LEU A 62 -13.84 -1.72 -21.53
N ARG A 63 -14.05 -2.92 -22.08
CA ARG A 63 -15.08 -3.16 -23.09
C ARG A 63 -16.49 -2.90 -22.55
N ILE A 64 -16.79 -3.38 -21.34
CA ILE A 64 -18.06 -3.11 -20.66
C ILE A 64 -18.22 -1.61 -20.41
N TYR A 65 -17.16 -0.95 -19.92
CA TYR A 65 -17.18 0.50 -19.70
C TYR A 65 -17.45 1.26 -20.99
N SER A 66 -16.83 0.90 -22.11
CA SER A 66 -17.07 1.53 -23.41
C SER A 66 -18.55 1.46 -23.81
N LEU A 67 -19.17 0.28 -23.69
CA LEU A 67 -20.60 0.09 -23.98
C LEU A 67 -21.50 0.93 -23.06
N ILE A 68 -21.14 1.10 -21.79
CA ILE A 68 -21.88 1.95 -20.84
C ILE A 68 -21.66 3.43 -21.16
N ASN A 69 -20.45 3.80 -21.55
CA ASN A 69 -20.03 5.17 -21.83
C ASN A 69 -20.76 5.75 -23.06
N GLU A 70 -21.10 4.89 -24.02
CA GLU A 70 -21.91 5.22 -25.19
C GLU A 70 -23.40 5.47 -24.87
N LYS A 71 -23.94 4.92 -23.77
CA LYS A 71 -25.34 5.13 -23.35
C LYS A 71 -25.64 6.55 -22.82
N GLY A 72 -24.63 7.41 -22.71
CA GLY A 72 -24.75 8.81 -22.34
C GLY A 72 -24.21 9.16 -20.95
N THR A 73 -24.17 10.46 -20.63
CA THR A 73 -23.48 11.02 -19.45
C THR A 73 -24.05 10.54 -18.11
N GLY A 74 -25.37 10.33 -18.02
CA GLY A 74 -26.02 9.87 -16.78
C GLY A 74 -25.51 8.50 -16.32
N TYR A 75 -25.32 7.56 -17.25
CA TYR A 75 -24.77 6.24 -16.94
C TYR A 75 -23.31 6.31 -16.46
N ARG A 76 -22.53 7.26 -16.96
CA ARG A 76 -21.14 7.48 -16.52
C ARG A 76 -21.10 7.92 -15.06
N ILE A 77 -21.98 8.84 -14.67
CA ILE A 77 -22.08 9.32 -13.29
C ILE A 77 -22.56 8.20 -12.37
N LEU A 78 -23.60 7.46 -12.75
CA LEU A 78 -24.10 6.32 -11.97
C LEU A 78 -23.02 5.25 -11.77
N LEU A 79 -22.24 4.97 -12.82
CA LEU A 79 -21.12 4.03 -12.74
C LEU A 79 -20.05 4.49 -11.76
N ALA A 80 -19.61 5.75 -11.86
CA ALA A 80 -18.64 6.33 -10.94
C ALA A 80 -19.15 6.31 -9.48
N CYS A 81 -20.40 6.69 -9.25
CA CYS A 81 -21.02 6.63 -7.92
C CYS A 81 -21.07 5.20 -7.38
N SER A 82 -21.45 4.22 -8.21
CA SER A 82 -21.51 2.82 -7.81
C SER A 82 -20.14 2.28 -7.41
N ILE A 83 -19.09 2.58 -8.18
CA ILE A 83 -17.71 2.18 -7.87
C ILE A 83 -17.22 2.85 -6.60
N SER A 84 -17.49 4.13 -6.40
CA SER A 84 -17.07 4.86 -5.19
C SER A 84 -17.73 4.30 -3.93
N ILE A 85 -19.04 3.99 -3.99
CA ILE A 85 -19.77 3.37 -2.88
C ILE A 85 -19.22 1.97 -2.61
N PHE A 86 -19.08 1.14 -3.66
CA PHE A 86 -18.58 -0.22 -3.52
C PHE A 86 -17.17 -0.25 -2.95
N THR A 87 -16.26 0.57 -3.49
CA THR A 87 -14.89 0.71 -3.00
C THR A 87 -14.89 1.17 -1.54
N SER A 88 -15.72 2.15 -1.17
CA SER A 88 -15.83 2.58 0.23
C SER A 88 -16.31 1.46 1.14
N CYS A 89 -17.34 0.70 0.75
CA CYS A 89 -17.82 -0.45 1.51
C CYS A 89 -16.72 -1.50 1.72
N LEU A 90 -15.88 -1.75 0.71
CA LEU A 90 -14.73 -2.64 0.85
C LEU A 90 -13.66 -2.07 1.78
N LEU A 91 -13.29 -0.79 1.62
CA LEU A 91 -12.26 -0.16 2.44
C LEU A 91 -12.62 -0.15 3.93
N PHE A 92 -13.89 0.06 4.28
CA PHE A 92 -14.36 0.02 5.67
C PHE A 92 -14.73 -1.40 6.15
N GLY A 93 -15.22 -2.25 5.24
CA GLY A 93 -15.65 -3.62 5.57
C GLY A 93 -14.49 -4.59 5.74
N LEU A 94 -13.42 -4.46 4.96
CA LEU A 94 -12.26 -5.35 5.04
C LEU A 94 -11.57 -5.30 6.40
N PRO A 95 -11.24 -4.13 6.99
CA PRO A 95 -10.66 -4.05 8.34
C PRO A 95 -11.50 -4.72 9.44
N TRP A 96 -12.82 -4.86 9.24
CA TRP A 96 -13.70 -5.56 10.18
C TRP A 96 -13.40 -7.06 10.29
N LEU A 97 -12.85 -7.66 9.24
CA LEU A 97 -12.48 -9.08 9.20
C LEU A 97 -11.15 -9.37 9.91
N ALA A 98 -10.31 -8.34 10.11
CA ALA A 98 -9.01 -8.48 10.73
C ALA A 98 -9.09 -8.40 12.25
N SER A 99 -8.31 -9.23 12.93
CA SER A 99 -8.21 -9.22 14.39
C SER A 99 -7.31 -8.08 14.87
N CYS A 100 -7.65 -7.52 16.04
CA CYS A 100 -6.83 -6.51 16.71
C CYS A 100 -5.54 -7.14 17.27
N ARG A 101 -4.43 -6.41 17.16
CA ARG A 101 -3.12 -6.79 17.71
C ARG A 101 -2.65 -5.78 18.76
N SER A 102 -1.88 -6.25 19.74
CA SER A 102 -1.26 -5.40 20.75
C SER A 102 -0.15 -4.55 20.13
N CYS A 103 -0.07 -3.29 20.53
CA CYS A 103 1.03 -2.40 20.12
C CYS A 103 2.39 -2.97 20.56
N PRO A 104 3.43 -2.94 19.70
CA PRO A 104 4.78 -3.34 20.08
C PRO A 104 5.35 -2.36 21.14
N ALA A 105 6.10 -2.89 22.11
CA ALA A 105 6.66 -2.09 23.21
C ALA A 105 7.77 -1.14 22.75
N ASP A 106 8.46 -1.47 21.67
CA ASP A 106 9.58 -0.69 21.08
C ASP A 106 9.13 0.15 19.87
N ALA A 107 7.85 0.52 19.79
CA ALA A 107 7.35 1.35 18.70
C ALA A 107 8.06 2.72 18.68
N THR A 108 8.71 3.05 17.56
CA THR A 108 9.37 4.36 17.37
C THR A 108 8.34 5.51 17.32
N GLU A 109 7.07 5.18 17.08
CA GLU A 109 5.96 6.12 16.96
C GLU A 109 4.81 5.77 17.92
N PRO A 110 3.97 6.74 18.29
CA PRO A 110 2.84 6.49 19.18
C PRO A 110 1.87 5.48 18.55
N CYS A 111 1.65 4.36 19.24
CA CYS A 111 0.67 3.35 18.89
C CYS A 111 -0.51 3.38 19.88
N PRO A 112 -1.76 3.56 19.42
CA PRO A 112 -2.19 3.81 18.05
C PRO A 112 -1.99 5.27 17.62
N THR A 113 -1.66 5.48 16.35
CA THR A 113 -1.40 6.81 15.81
C THR A 113 -2.71 7.58 15.59
N ILE A 114 -2.70 8.86 15.94
CA ILE A 114 -3.82 9.78 15.75
C ILE A 114 -3.56 10.59 14.46
N GLY A 115 -4.42 10.43 13.46
CA GLY A 115 -4.32 11.16 12.17
C GLY A 115 -4.17 10.24 10.96
N GLN A 116 -3.91 10.83 9.79
CA GLN A 116 -3.82 10.11 8.51
C GLN A 116 -2.47 9.42 8.28
N SER A 117 -1.38 9.95 8.83
CA SER A 117 -0.03 9.35 8.75
C SER A 117 0.29 8.50 9.99
N GLY A 118 1.19 7.51 9.85
CA GLY A 118 1.69 6.64 10.92
C GLY A 118 1.24 5.19 10.81
N ASN A 119 2.10 4.28 11.27
CA ASN A 119 2.08 2.86 10.92
C ASN A 119 1.04 2.04 11.69
N TYR A 120 0.44 2.60 12.74
CA TYR A 120 -0.48 1.86 13.60
C TYR A 120 -1.86 2.52 13.68
N LYS A 121 -2.81 2.07 12.85
CA LYS A 121 -4.19 2.58 12.88
C LYS A 121 -5.08 1.78 13.82
N LYS A 122 -5.82 2.50 14.64
CA LYS A 122 -6.89 1.94 15.47
C LYS A 122 -8.21 1.96 14.69
N PHE A 123 -8.76 0.78 14.43
CA PHE A 123 -10.12 0.62 13.91
C PHE A 123 -10.85 -0.43 14.74
N GLN A 124 -11.87 0.00 15.49
CA GLN A 124 -12.73 -0.86 16.33
C GLN A 124 -11.98 -1.78 17.31
N CYS A 125 -10.83 -1.34 17.82
CA CYS A 125 -10.01 -2.08 18.78
C CYS A 125 -10.03 -1.46 20.19
N SER A 126 -9.72 -2.27 21.20
CA SER A 126 -9.49 -1.82 22.58
C SER A 126 -8.33 -0.81 22.67
N PRO A 127 -8.23 -0.01 23.75
CA PRO A 127 -7.06 0.83 23.99
C PRO A 127 -5.76 0.00 23.97
N GLY A 128 -4.67 0.57 23.41
CA GLY A 128 -3.38 -0.12 23.29
C GLY A 128 -3.31 -1.21 22.21
N HIS A 129 -4.34 -1.33 21.36
CA HIS A 129 -4.37 -2.26 20.23
C HIS A 129 -4.58 -1.52 18.91
N TYR A 130 -4.01 -2.07 17.83
CA TYR A 130 -4.15 -1.60 16.45
C TYR A 130 -4.70 -2.72 15.55
N ASN A 131 -5.12 -2.36 14.34
CA ASN A 131 -5.60 -3.30 13.34
C ASN A 131 -4.68 -3.25 12.12
N ASP A 132 -4.01 -4.36 11.82
CA ASP A 132 -3.03 -4.46 10.72
C ASP A 132 -3.67 -4.09 9.38
N LEU A 133 -4.87 -4.59 9.12
CA LEU A 133 -5.55 -4.35 7.85
C LEU A 133 -6.04 -2.90 7.72
N ALA A 134 -6.49 -2.30 8.82
CA ALA A 134 -6.78 -0.86 8.87
C ALA A 134 -5.51 -0.03 8.65
N SER A 135 -4.36 -0.50 9.16
CA SER A 135 -3.08 0.18 9.01
C SER A 135 -2.56 0.12 7.57
N LEU A 136 -2.87 -0.94 6.83
CA LEU A 136 -2.57 -1.03 5.40
C LEU A 136 -3.53 -0.21 4.53
N ILE A 137 -4.83 -0.20 4.88
CA ILE A 137 -5.88 0.38 4.03
C ILE A 137 -6.09 1.89 4.25
N PHE A 138 -5.96 2.37 5.50
CA PHE A 138 -6.23 3.77 5.85
C PHE A 138 -4.96 4.65 5.91
N ASN A 139 -3.80 4.08 5.62
CA ASN A 139 -2.58 4.86 5.39
C ASN A 139 -2.44 5.29 3.93
N THR A 140 -1.50 6.18 3.68
CA THR A 140 -1.09 6.48 2.31
C THR A 140 -0.49 5.24 1.66
N ASN A 141 -0.57 5.13 0.33
CA ASN A 141 0.02 3.97 -0.37
C ASN A 141 1.53 3.88 -0.14
N ASP A 142 2.20 5.03 0.02
CA ASP A 142 3.62 5.11 0.28
C ASP A 142 3.96 4.54 1.67
N ASP A 143 3.25 4.98 2.72
CA ASP A 143 3.40 4.44 4.07
C ASP A 143 3.04 2.94 4.13
N ALA A 144 2.01 2.50 3.39
CA ALA A 144 1.61 1.09 3.37
C ALA A 144 2.68 0.20 2.72
N ILE A 145 3.32 0.68 1.66
CA ILE A 145 4.43 0.02 0.99
C ILE A 145 5.66 -0.01 1.90
N GLU A 146 5.99 1.11 2.56
CA GLU A 146 7.08 1.16 3.53
C GLU A 146 6.84 0.13 4.66
N ASN A 147 5.63 0.06 5.21
CA ASN A 147 5.28 -0.94 6.23
C ASN A 147 5.41 -2.40 5.76
N LEU A 148 5.25 -2.66 4.46
CA LEU A 148 5.39 -4.01 3.90
C LEU A 148 6.86 -4.41 3.69
N PHE A 149 7.72 -3.47 3.30
CA PHE A 149 9.10 -3.76 2.89
C PHE A 149 10.16 -3.37 3.93
N SER A 150 9.87 -2.38 4.76
CA SER A 150 10.75 -1.84 5.80
C SER A 150 10.24 -2.31 7.16
N LYS A 151 10.42 -3.60 7.44
CA LYS A 151 10.11 -4.15 8.76
C LYS A 151 11.22 -3.72 9.73
N LYS A 152 10.98 -2.68 10.54
CA LYS A 152 11.77 -2.45 11.76
C LYS A 152 11.34 -3.40 12.87
#